data_AF-Q0WN71-F1
#
_entry.id   AF-Q0WN71-F1
#
_cell.length_a   1.000
_cell.length_b   1.000
_cell.length_c   1.000
_cell.angle_alpha   90.00
_cell.angle_beta   90.00
_cell.angle_gamma   90.00
#
_symmetry.space_group_name_H-M   'P 1'
#
loop_
_entity.id
_entity.type
_entity.pdbx_description
1 polymer ?
#
loop_
_entity_poly.entity_id
_entity_poly.type
_entity_poly.pdbx_seq_one_letter_code
_entity_poly.pdbx_strand_id
1 'polypeptide(L)' 'MRPRSRAGDKFMSQGQELCHEYFQLTAPCEKQPCIDMCSSKYKTGKGVCGPAVHQCFCTFSCTV' A
#
# COMPACT_ATOMS: atom_id res chain seq x y z
N MET A 1 35.12 -9.72 -7.51
CA MET A 1 34.92 -9.45 -6.06
C MET A 1 33.54 -8.83 -5.89
N ARG A 2 32.58 -9.53 -5.26
CA ARG A 2 31.25 -8.95 -4.93
C ARG A 2 31.25 -8.48 -3.48
N PRO A 3 30.43 -7.46 -3.15
CA PRO A 3 29.56 -7.67 -1.99
C PRO A 3 28.10 -7.19 -2.18
N ARG A 4 27.20 -8.07 -1.70
CA ARG A 4 26.02 -7.81 -0.84
C ARG A 4 24.83 -7.04 -1.42
N SER A 5 23.84 -7.83 -1.81
CA SER A 5 22.51 -7.89 -1.17
C SER A 5 22.06 -6.67 -0.37
N ARG A 6 21.01 -5.99 -0.84
CA ARG A 6 19.75 -5.91 -0.08
C ARG A 6 18.59 -5.54 -1.00
N ALA A 7 17.65 -6.48 -1.11
CA ALA A 7 16.28 -6.21 -1.47
C ALA A 7 15.74 -5.08 -0.58
N GLY A 8 15.12 -4.08 -1.20
CA GLY A 8 14.58 -2.91 -0.51
C GLY A 8 14.45 -1.76 -1.50
N ASP A 9 13.62 -1.96 -2.53
CA ASP A 9 13.28 -0.93 -3.51
C ASP A 9 12.47 0.18 -2.81
N LYS A 10 13.18 1.07 -2.11
CA LYS A 10 12.66 2.29 -1.51
C LYS A 10 12.48 3.29 -2.65
N PHE A 11 11.38 3.17 -3.40
CA PHE A 11 10.93 4.22 -4.31
C PHE A 11 10.58 5.48 -3.49
N MET A 12 11.57 6.32 -3.20
CA MET A 12 11.32 7.70 -2.80
C MET A 12 11.04 8.51 -4.06
N SER A 13 9.82 8.44 -4.58
CA SER A 13 9.36 9.36 -5.61
C SER A 13 8.67 10.57 -4.98
N GLN A 14 9.44 11.64 -4.87
CA GLN A 14 9.03 13.05 -5.03
C GLN A 14 7.96 13.62 -4.09
N GLY A 15 8.40 14.28 -3.02
CA GLY A 15 7.81 15.55 -2.55
C GLY A 15 6.45 15.54 -1.86
N GLN A 16 5.78 14.40 -1.76
CA GLN A 16 4.64 14.16 -0.87
C GLN A 16 4.90 12.82 -0.18
N GLU A 17 4.94 12.79 1.15
CA GLU A 17 5.10 11.55 1.92
C GLU A 17 3.82 10.71 1.78
N LEU A 18 3.68 10.02 0.65
CA LEU A 18 2.63 9.04 0.44
C LEU A 18 3.14 7.71 0.96
N CYS A 19 2.58 7.29 2.09
CA CYS A 19 2.77 5.95 2.59
C CYS A 19 1.87 4.97 1.86
N HIS A 20 2.35 3.74 1.78
CA HIS A 20 1.59 2.64 1.26
C HIS A 20 1.66 1.48 2.23
N GLU A 21 0.51 0.85 2.45
CA GLU A 21 0.37 -0.32 3.30
C GLU A 21 -0.35 -1.43 2.52
N TYR A 22 0.11 -2.67 2.71
CA TYR A 22 -0.45 -3.84 2.04
C TYR A 22 -1.29 -4.60 3.05
N PHE A 23 -2.57 -4.77 2.73
CA PHE A 23 -3.49 -5.58 3.51
C PHE A 23 -3.72 -6.92 2.79
N GLN A 24 -3.45 -8.01 3.51
CA GLN A 24 -3.92 -9.33 3.10
C GLN A 24 -5.38 -9.47 3.50
N LEU A 25 -6.23 -9.66 2.51
CA LEU A 25 -7.66 -9.88 2.69
C LEU A 25 -7.93 -11.39 2.78
N THR A 26 -8.91 -11.77 3.59
CA THR A 26 -9.42 -13.16 3.61
C THR A 26 -10.39 -13.44 2.45
N ALA A 27 -11.02 -12.39 1.93
CA ALA A 27 -11.90 -12.40 0.76
C ALA A 27 -11.18 -11.81 -0.47
N PRO A 28 -11.63 -12.12 -1.70
CA PRO A 28 -11.14 -11.45 -2.91
C PRO A 28 -11.18 -9.93 -2.74
N CYS A 29 -10.12 -9.28 -3.20
CA CYS A 29 -9.94 -7.86 -3.15
C CYS A 29 -10.96 -7.24 -4.06
N GLU A 30 -12.00 -6.73 -3.43
CA GLU A 30 -13.00 -5.91 -4.07
C GLU A 30 -12.64 -4.45 -3.82
N LYS A 31 -12.82 -3.63 -4.87
CA LYS A 31 -12.50 -2.21 -4.84
C LYS A 31 -13.17 -1.50 -3.66
N GLN A 32 -14.44 -1.78 -3.42
CA GLN A 32 -15.21 -1.09 -2.39
C GLN A 32 -14.73 -1.42 -0.96
N PRO A 33 -14.64 -2.69 -0.51
CA PRO A 33 -14.13 -2.99 0.83
C PRO A 33 -12.65 -2.65 1.00
N CYS A 34 -11.84 -2.73 -0.04
CA CYS A 34 -10.45 -2.28 0.02
C CYS A 34 -10.36 -0.76 0.28
N ILE A 35 -11.16 0.04 -0.43
CA ILE A 35 -11.27 1.48 -0.19
C ILE A 35 -11.82 1.77 1.21
N ASP A 36 -12.89 1.09 1.62
CA ASP A 36 -13.52 1.30 2.93
C ASP A 36 -12.56 0.99 4.08
N MET A 37 -11.86 -0.15 4.01
CA MET A 37 -10.84 -0.54 4.98
C MET A 37 -9.69 0.48 5.02
N CYS A 38 -9.19 0.88 3.85
CA CYS A 38 -8.11 1.85 3.74
C CYS A 38 -8.53 3.23 4.26
N SER A 39 -9.75 3.68 3.94
CA SER A 39 -10.32 4.96 4.39
C SER A 39 -10.65 4.95 5.88
N SER A 40 -11.03 3.80 6.42
CA SER A 40 -11.28 3.57 7.85
C SER A 40 -9.99 3.66 8.67
N LYS A 41 -8.86 3.17 8.13
CA LYS A 41 -7.54 3.27 8.77
C LYS A 41 -6.90 4.64 8.57
N TYR A 42 -6.99 5.18 7.36
CA TYR A 42 -6.34 6.40 6.94
C TYR A 42 -7.37 7.33 6.32
N LYS A 43 -7.63 8.48 6.94
CA LYS A 43 -8.65 9.43 6.47
C LYS A 43 -8.46 9.85 5.01
N THR A 44 -7.22 9.95 4.55
CA THR A 44 -6.84 10.27 3.16
C THR A 44 -6.38 9.05 2.37
N GLY A 45 -6.61 7.85 2.89
CA GLY A 45 -6.21 6.60 2.29
C GLY A 45 -7.07 6.24 1.08
N LYS A 46 -6.40 5.76 0.03
CA LYS A 46 -7.01 5.19 -1.17
C LYS A 46 -6.63 3.72 -1.27
N GLY A 47 -7.63 2.85 -1.15
CA GLY A 47 -7.46 1.42 -1.36
C GLY A 47 -7.51 1.09 -2.84
N VAL A 48 -6.53 0.33 -3.35
CA VAL A 48 -6.50 -0.23 -4.70
C VAL A 48 -6.18 -1.71 -4.61
N CYS A 49 -6.84 -2.54 -5.42
CA CYS A 49 -6.54 -3.96 -5.44
C CYS A 49 -5.24 -4.23 -6.19
N GLY A 50 -4.40 -5.05 -5.57
CA GLY A 50 -3.11 -5.46 -6.11
C GLY A 50 -3.23 -6.48 -7.23
N PRO A 51 -2.09 -6.92 -7.80
CA PRO A 51 -2.06 -8.03 -8.75
C PRO A 51 -2.50 -9.36 -8.11
N ALA A 52 -2.45 -9.49 -6.78
CA ALA A 52 -2.95 -10.65 -6.07
C ALA A 52 -4.42 -10.48 -5.70
N VAL A 53 -5.21 -11.52 -5.98
CA VAL A 53 -6.65 -11.56 -5.73
C VAL A 53 -6.99 -11.24 -4.28
N HIS A 54 -6.12 -11.52 -3.31
CA HIS A 54 -6.37 -11.27 -1.88
C HIS A 54 -5.52 -10.13 -1.30
N GLN A 55 -5.11 -9.17 -2.13
CA GLN A 55 -4.22 -8.10 -1.72
C GLN A 55 -4.82 -6.72 -2.00
N CYS A 56 -4.98 -5.94 -0.95
CA CYS A 56 -5.40 -4.53 -1.01
C CYS A 56 -4.21 -3.63 -0.71
N PHE A 57 -3.85 -2.76 -1.64
CA PHE A 57 -2.85 -1.72 -1.50
C PHE A 57 -3.54 -0.44 -1.04
N CYS A 58 -3.25 0.01 0.15
CA CYS A 58 -3.74 1.26 0.67
C CYS A 58 -2.66 2.31 0.53
N THR A 59 -2.90 3.38 -0.23
CA THR A 59 -1.99 4.52 -0.37
C THR A 59 -2.57 5.72 0.36
N PHE A 60 -1.85 6.28 1.32
CA PHE A 60 -2.31 7.40 2.15
C PHE A 60 -1.21 8.44 2.31
N SER A 61 -1.59 9.68 2.62
CA SER A 61 -0.62 10.71 3.00
C SER A 61 -0.14 10.43 4.41
N CYS A 62 1.14 10.06 4.55
CA CYS A 62 1.86 10.13 5.81
C CYS A 62 2.19 11.58 6.08
N THR A 63 1.22 12.33 6.58
CA THR A 63 1.57 13.57 7.28
C THR A 63 2.14 13.13 8.63
N VAL A 64 3.45 13.34 8.81
CA VAL A 64 4.11 13.19 10.11
C VAL A 64 3.42 14.02 11.20
#